data_AF-A0A2V7FBV0-F1
#
_entry.id   AF-A0A2V7FBV0-F1
#
_cell.length_a   1.000
_cell.length_b   1.000
_cell.length_c   1.000
_cell.angle_alpha   90.00
_cell.angle_beta   90.00
_cell.angle_gamma   90.00
#
_symmetry.space_group_name_H-M   'P 1'
#
loop_
_entity.id
_entity.type
_entity.pdbx_description
1 polymer ?
#
loop_
_entity_poly.entity_id
_entity_poly.type
_entity_poly.pdbx_seq_one_letter_code
_entity_poly.pdbx_strand_id
1 'polypeptide(L)'
;MATPTAPVPTAIERWISRSQYLRWIDALAAWIVLFAVVADFLPDTPRGPLALLALALLGVGVFLPPLRIHWRPVSGWVGLTASRSLRPGQRAWFVRDGRADAVLITARHGIRISIAAPSLTEAETLSVRRTRVFLIPF
;
A
#
# COMPACT_ATOMS: atom_id res chain seq x y z
N MET A 1 -6.70 -34.08 7.15
CA MET A 1 -7.52 -33.03 7.79
C MET A 1 -6.64 -31.82 8.00
N ALA A 2 -6.87 -30.72 7.29
CA ALA A 2 -6.10 -29.50 7.46
C ALA A 2 -6.51 -28.85 8.80
N THR A 3 -5.55 -28.70 9.71
CA THR A 3 -5.72 -27.96 10.96
C THR A 3 -6.25 -26.56 10.64
N PRO A 4 -7.26 -26.02 11.35
CA PRO A 4 -7.70 -24.66 11.11
C PRO A 4 -6.50 -23.76 11.39
N THR A 5 -5.97 -23.11 10.35
CA THR A 5 -5.01 -22.02 10.51
C THR A 5 -5.60 -21.05 11.51
N ALA A 6 -4.90 -20.83 12.63
CA ALA A 6 -5.36 -19.96 13.70
C ALA A 6 -5.98 -18.68 13.12
N PRO A 7 -7.15 -18.23 13.62
CA PRO A 7 -7.82 -17.06 13.06
C PRO A 7 -6.87 -15.87 13.06
N VAL A 8 -6.82 -15.17 11.93
CA VAL A 8 -6.05 -13.93 11.80
C VAL A 8 -6.46 -13.00 12.94
N PRO A 9 -5.53 -12.46 13.74
CA PRO A 9 -5.90 -11.60 14.86
C PRO A 9 -6.76 -10.43 14.38
N THR A 10 -7.79 -10.07 15.14
CA THR A 10 -8.73 -8.97 14.79
C THR A 10 -8.02 -7.64 14.52
N ALA A 11 -6.86 -7.41 15.14
CA ALA A 11 -6.00 -6.27 14.84
C ALA A 11 -5.53 -6.26 13.38
N ILE A 12 -5.18 -7.42 12.82
CA ILE A 12 -4.73 -7.58 11.43
C ILE A 12 -5.90 -7.46 10.46
N GLU A 13 -7.09 -7.95 10.81
CA GLU A 13 -8.31 -7.71 10.01
C GLU A 13 -8.63 -6.21 9.87
N ARG A 14 -8.50 -5.45 10.96
CA ARG A 14 -8.61 -3.98 10.91
C ARG A 14 -7.55 -3.34 10.01
N TRP A 15 -6.36 -3.94 9.93
CA TRP A 15 -5.32 -3.47 9.02
C TRP A 15 -5.62 -3.78 7.56
N ILE A 16 -6.28 -4.90 7.27
CA ILE A 16 -6.76 -5.22 5.92
C ILE A 16 -7.72 -4.12 5.45
N SER A 17 -8.72 -3.76 6.26
CA SER A 17 -9.66 -2.68 5.91
C SER A 17 -9.00 -1.29 5.86
N ARG A 18 -8.14 -0.96 6.82
CA ARG A 18 -7.36 0.29 6.82
C ARG A 18 -6.47 0.42 5.59
N SER A 19 -5.88 -0.67 5.11
CA SER A 19 -5.02 -0.65 3.92
C SER A 19 -5.79 -0.21 2.67
N GLN A 20 -7.07 -0.56 2.56
CA GLN A 20 -7.95 -0.11 1.48
C GLN A 20 -8.29 1.37 1.64
N TYR A 21 -8.62 1.81 2.86
CA TYR A 21 -8.89 3.22 3.15
C TYR A 21 -7.69 4.13 2.82
N LEU A 22 -6.48 3.69 3.15
CA LEU A 22 -5.25 4.43 2.81
C LEU A 22 -5.04 4.59 1.30
N ARG A 23 -5.47 3.61 0.49
CA ARG A 23 -5.43 3.73 -0.98
C ARG A 23 -6.45 4.74 -1.50
N TRP A 24 -7.63 4.78 -0.88
CA TRP A 24 -8.63 5.82 -1.18
C TRP A 24 -8.11 7.21 -0.82
N ILE A 25 -7.40 7.37 0.30
CA ILE A 25 -6.75 8.65 0.65
C ILE A 25 -5.69 9.02 -0.39
N ASP A 26 -4.83 8.09 -0.81
CA ASP A 26 -3.82 8.38 -1.84
C ASP A 26 -4.47 8.77 -3.18
N ALA A 27 -5.59 8.13 -3.55
CA ALA A 27 -6.36 8.47 -4.74
C ALA A 27 -7.02 9.86 -4.63
N LEU A 28 -7.58 10.19 -3.46
CA LEU A 28 -8.12 11.52 -3.20
C LEU A 28 -7.02 12.60 -3.28
N ALA A 29 -5.85 12.33 -2.70
CA ALA A 29 -4.71 13.23 -2.80
C ALA A 29 -4.25 13.42 -4.25
N ALA A 30 -4.22 12.34 -5.05
CA ALA A 30 -3.93 12.43 -6.49
C ALA A 30 -4.95 13.30 -7.22
N TRP A 31 -6.23 13.12 -6.92
CA TRP A 31 -7.32 13.91 -7.51
C TRP A 31 -7.19 15.40 -7.19
N ILE A 32 -6.91 15.75 -5.92
CA ILE A 32 -6.72 17.14 -5.50
C ILE A 32 -5.55 17.80 -6.25
N VAL A 33 -4.42 17.10 -6.35
CA VAL A 33 -3.24 17.61 -7.08
C VAL A 33 -3.58 17.82 -8.55
N LEU A 34 -4.25 16.85 -9.18
CA LEU A 34 -4.61 16.94 -10.59
C LEU A 34 -5.62 18.05 -10.85
N PHE A 35 -6.60 18.21 -9.96
CA PHE A 35 -7.56 19.31 -10.01
C PHE A 35 -6.85 20.66 -9.88
N ALA A 36 -5.91 20.81 -8.95
CA ALA A 36 -5.13 22.03 -8.80
C ALA A 36 -4.32 22.36 -10.06
N VAL A 37 -3.66 21.36 -10.65
CA VAL A 37 -2.91 21.52 -11.92
C VAL A 37 -3.85 21.95 -13.05
N VAL A 38 -4.98 21.27 -13.22
CA VAL A 38 -5.96 21.58 -14.27
C VAL A 38 -6.57 22.97 -14.08
N ALA A 39 -6.85 23.37 -12.85
CA ALA A 39 -7.37 24.70 -12.52
C ALA A 39 -6.35 25.82 -12.79
N ASP A 40 -5.06 25.56 -12.60
CA ASP A 40 -3.98 26.49 -12.92
C ASP A 40 -3.86 26.72 -14.45
N PHE A 41 -4.05 25.67 -15.25
CA PHE A 41 -4.02 25.76 -16.71
C PHE A 41 -5.29 26.34 -17.34
N LEU A 42 -6.44 26.24 -16.68
CA LEU A 42 -7.75 26.70 -17.19
C LEU A 42 -8.46 27.62 -16.18
N PRO A 43 -7.92 28.83 -15.89
CA PRO A 43 -8.42 29.70 -14.83
C PRO A 43 -9.84 30.24 -15.10
N ASP A 44 -10.22 30.41 -16.36
CA ASP A 44 -11.51 30.99 -16.76
C ASP A 44 -12.65 29.94 -16.78
N THR A 45 -12.34 28.67 -16.56
CA THR A 45 -13.32 27.58 -16.62
C THR A 45 -13.99 27.37 -15.26
N PRO A 46 -15.32 27.16 -15.20
CA PRO A 46 -15.99 26.87 -13.94
C PRO A 46 -15.43 25.60 -13.27
N ARG A 47 -15.33 25.65 -11.94
CA ARG A 47 -14.69 24.59 -11.12
C ARG A 47 -15.35 23.22 -11.24
N GLY A 48 -16.66 23.17 -11.51
CA GLY A 48 -17.43 21.93 -11.67
C GLY A 48 -16.90 21.02 -12.79
N PRO A 49 -16.88 21.47 -14.06
CA PRO A 49 -16.31 20.68 -15.15
C PRO A 49 -14.81 20.42 -15.00
N LEU A 50 -14.03 21.31 -14.37
CA LEU A 50 -12.62 21.05 -14.05
C LEU A 50 -12.45 19.86 -13.08
N ALA A 51 -13.33 19.75 -12.07
CA ALA A 51 -13.34 18.63 -11.14
C ALA A 51 -13.65 17.30 -11.82
N LEU A 52 -14.59 17.32 -12.78
CA LEU A 52 -14.92 16.16 -13.61
C LEU A 52 -13.77 15.80 -14.56
N LEU A 53 -13.12 16.78 -15.18
CA LEU A 53 -11.95 16.57 -16.03
C LEU A 53 -10.79 15.95 -15.23
N ALA A 54 -10.50 16.48 -14.04
CA ALA A 54 -9.50 15.91 -13.14
C ALA A 54 -9.87 14.49 -12.69
N LEU A 55 -11.16 14.21 -12.45
CA LEU A 55 -11.61 12.86 -12.13
C LEU A 55 -11.43 11.90 -13.31
N ALA A 56 -11.75 12.33 -14.53
CA ALA A 56 -11.55 11.55 -15.75
C ALA A 56 -10.06 11.27 -15.99
N LEU A 57 -9.20 12.28 -15.87
CA LEU A 57 -7.75 12.13 -15.99
C LEU A 57 -7.17 11.23 -14.90
N LEU A 58 -7.68 11.29 -13.67
CA LEU A 58 -7.31 10.35 -12.61
C LEU A 58 -7.68 8.91 -13.01
N GLY A 59 -8.89 8.70 -13.55
CA GLY A 59 -9.34 7.42 -14.08
C GLY A 59 -8.40 6.86 -15.16
N VAL A 60 -7.97 7.71 -16.10
CA VAL A 60 -6.95 7.35 -17.10
C VAL A 60 -5.61 7.02 -16.43
N GLY A 61 -5.21 7.80 -15.43
CA GLY A 61 -3.98 7.58 -14.66
C GLY A 61 -3.93 6.24 -13.92
N VAL A 62 -5.07 5.63 -13.57
CA VAL A 62 -5.13 4.27 -12.99
C VAL A 62 -4.55 3.22 -13.93
N PHE A 63 -4.71 3.43 -15.24
CA PHE A 63 -4.17 2.55 -16.28
C PHE A 63 -2.70 2.78 -16.58
N LEU A 64 -2.04 3.74 -15.91
CA LEU A 64 -0.61 3.98 -16.01
C LEU A 64 0.11 3.35 -14.79
N PRO A 65 0.67 2.13 -14.92
CA PRO A 65 1.43 1.48 -13.86
C PRO A 65 2.50 2.36 -13.20
N PRO A 66 3.33 3.13 -13.94
CA PRO A 66 4.39 3.91 -13.30
C PRO A 66 3.85 4.98 -12.36
N LEU A 67 2.71 5.60 -12.68
CA LEU A 67 2.09 6.63 -11.85
C LEU A 67 1.58 6.04 -10.53
N ARG A 68 0.84 4.93 -10.63
CA ARG A 68 0.30 4.18 -9.47
C ARG A 68 1.39 3.62 -8.56
N ILE A 69 2.56 3.31 -9.10
CA ILE A 69 3.68 2.70 -8.38
C ILE A 69 4.48 3.73 -7.56
N HIS A 70 4.54 4.97 -8.03
CA HIS A 70 5.30 6.05 -7.37
C HIS A 70 4.42 6.92 -6.47
N TRP A 71 3.14 7.05 -6.78
CA TRP A 71 2.21 7.88 -6.02
C TRP A 71 1.61 7.14 -4.81
N ARG A 72 2.31 7.19 -3.67
CA ARG A 72 1.86 6.66 -2.37
C ARG A 72 2.28 7.55 -1.20
N PRO A 73 1.83 8.81 -1.17
CA PRO A 73 2.25 9.76 -0.14
C PRO A 73 1.81 9.31 1.26
N VAL A 74 0.58 8.82 1.44
CA VAL A 74 0.08 8.46 2.78
C VAL A 74 0.34 6.98 3.06
N SER A 75 -0.06 6.08 2.15
CA SER A 75 0.13 4.64 2.39
C SER A 75 1.61 4.24 2.50
N GLY A 76 2.48 4.92 1.75
CA GLY A 76 3.92 4.65 1.79
C GLY A 76 4.57 5.06 3.11
N TRP A 77 4.16 6.19 3.68
CA TRP A 77 4.60 6.62 5.01
C TRP A 77 4.09 5.71 6.12
N VAL A 78 2.81 5.31 6.07
CA VAL A 78 2.23 4.38 7.05
C VAL A 78 2.90 3.01 6.98
N GLY A 79 3.18 2.49 5.79
CA GLY A 79 3.93 1.24 5.62
C GLY A 79 5.35 1.33 6.20
N LEU A 80 6.03 2.48 6.02
CA LEU A 80 7.36 2.71 6.59
C LEU A 80 7.33 2.78 8.12
N THR A 81 6.37 3.48 8.72
CA THR A 81 6.27 3.62 10.18
C THR A 81 5.87 2.31 10.84
N ALA A 82 4.88 1.60 10.29
CA ALA A 82 4.44 0.29 10.79
C ALA A 82 5.58 -0.75 10.80
N SER A 83 6.45 -0.69 9.78
CA SER A 83 7.59 -1.61 9.65
C SER A 83 8.87 -1.15 10.36
N ARG A 84 8.86 0.00 11.07
CA ARG A 84 10.09 0.61 11.64
C ARG A 84 10.68 -0.20 12.78
N SER A 85 9.83 -0.83 13.58
CA SER A 85 10.21 -1.67 14.72
C SER A 85 10.72 -3.05 14.30
N LEU A 86 10.50 -3.46 13.05
CA LEU A 86 10.84 -4.79 12.57
C LEU A 86 12.36 -4.99 12.43
N ARG A 87 12.81 -6.12 12.96
CA ARG A 87 14.21 -6.59 12.93
C ARG A 87 14.32 -7.93 12.17
N PRO A 88 15.50 -8.22 11.58
CA PRO A 88 15.79 -9.56 11.06
C PRO A 88 15.56 -10.64 12.12
N GLY A 89 15.01 -11.78 11.72
CA GLY A 89 14.66 -12.90 12.60
C GLY A 89 13.26 -12.79 13.24
N GLN A 90 12.56 -11.66 13.10
CA GLN A 90 11.19 -11.52 13.60
C GLN A 90 10.15 -12.00 12.60
N ARG A 91 9.04 -12.51 13.12
CA ARG A 91 7.84 -12.79 12.33
C ARG A 91 7.02 -11.51 12.19
N ALA A 92 6.35 -11.34 11.06
CA ALA A 92 5.43 -10.25 10.79
C ALA A 92 4.26 -10.72 9.94
N TRP A 93 3.16 -9.97 9.96
CA TRP A 93 2.04 -10.14 9.03
C TRP A 93 2.27 -9.28 7.80
N PHE A 94 2.30 -9.92 6.64
CA PHE A 94 2.31 -9.30 5.33
C PHE A 94 0.87 -9.07 4.86
N VAL A 95 0.41 -7.83 4.94
CA VAL A 95 -0.95 -7.46 4.54
C VAL A 95 -0.95 -6.94 3.11
N ARG A 96 -1.71 -7.62 2.24
CA ARG A 96 -1.85 -7.29 0.82
C ARG A 96 -3.25 -7.59 0.30
N ASP A 97 -3.86 -6.63 -0.39
CA ASP A 97 -5.04 -6.82 -1.25
C ASP A 97 -6.14 -7.73 -0.65
N GLY A 98 -6.55 -7.47 0.60
CA GLY A 98 -7.61 -8.26 1.25
C GLY A 98 -7.14 -9.51 1.97
N ARG A 99 -5.83 -9.81 1.96
CA ARG A 99 -5.22 -10.98 2.59
C ARG A 99 -4.11 -10.57 3.56
N ALA A 100 -3.84 -11.44 4.53
CA ALA A 100 -2.74 -11.31 5.47
C ALA A 100 -2.00 -12.65 5.58
N ASP A 101 -0.73 -12.66 5.23
CA ASP A 101 0.12 -13.85 5.27
C ASP A 101 1.17 -13.68 6.37
N ALA A 102 1.40 -14.71 7.19
CA ALA A 102 2.48 -14.69 8.16
C ALA A 102 3.83 -14.88 7.45
N VAL A 103 4.79 -13.99 7.66
CA VAL A 103 6.12 -14.02 7.01
C VAL A 103 7.24 -13.87 8.04
N LEU A 104 8.39 -14.46 7.75
CA LEU A 104 9.63 -14.27 8.50
C LEU A 104 10.49 -13.21 7.84
N ILE A 105 11.03 -12.28 8.62
CA ILE A 105 11.91 -11.23 8.10
C ILE A 105 13.34 -11.77 8.08
N THR A 106 13.93 -11.88 6.88
CA THR A 106 15.28 -12.43 6.71
C THR A 106 16.34 -11.33 6.70
N ALA A 107 16.03 -10.16 6.13
CA ALA A 107 16.96 -9.04 6.10
C ALA A 107 16.23 -7.70 6.04
N ARG A 108 16.91 -6.64 6.48
CA ARG A 108 16.44 -5.25 6.40
C ARG A 108 17.52 -4.38 5.80
N HIS A 109 17.17 -3.65 4.73
CA HIS A 109 18.09 -2.76 4.03
C HIS A 109 17.41 -1.41 3.75
N GLY A 110 17.48 -0.50 4.74
CA GLY A 110 16.85 0.82 4.69
C GLY A 110 15.33 0.76 4.45
N ILE A 111 14.92 1.11 3.23
CA ILE A 111 13.52 1.09 2.76
C ILE A 111 13.08 -0.25 2.14
N ARG A 112 13.98 -1.23 2.03
CA ARG A 112 13.68 -2.59 1.55
C ARG A 112 13.78 -3.60 2.70
N ILE A 113 12.93 -4.61 2.66
CA ILE A 113 12.95 -5.75 3.59
C ILE A 113 12.85 -7.02 2.76
N SER A 114 13.65 -8.02 3.11
CA SER A 114 13.52 -9.37 2.56
C SER A 114 12.68 -10.21 3.50
N ILE A 115 11.68 -10.88 2.93
CA ILE A 115 10.73 -11.73 3.64
C ILE A 115 10.79 -13.15 3.10
N ALA A 116 10.58 -14.13 3.97
CA ALA A 116 10.34 -15.53 3.61
C ALA A 116 8.91 -15.87 4.06
N ALA A 117 8.06 -16.27 3.10
CA ALA A 117 6.70 -16.71 3.41
C ALA A 117 6.68 -18.25 3.48
N PRO A 118 6.18 -18.86 4.56
CA PRO A 118 6.07 -20.31 4.69
C PRO A 118 5.01 -20.94 3.76
N SER A 119 4.15 -20.13 3.13
CA SER A 119 3.12 -20.56 2.17
C SER A 119 3.54 -20.48 0.70
N LEU A 120 4.69 -19.88 0.39
CA LEU A 120 5.30 -19.99 -0.94
C LEU A 120 6.12 -21.29 -0.92
N THR A 121 5.77 -22.23 -1.81
CA THR A 121 6.09 -23.66 -1.72
C THR A 121 7.58 -24.03 -1.78
N GLU A 122 8.49 -23.08 -1.96
CA GLU A 122 9.92 -23.26 -1.73
C GLU A 122 10.45 -22.01 -1.05
N ALA A 123 11.64 -22.06 -0.43
CA ALA A 123 12.28 -20.99 0.35
C ALA A 123 12.62 -19.74 -0.48
N GLU A 124 11.64 -19.15 -1.15
CA GLU A 124 11.77 -18.02 -2.03
C GLU A 124 11.76 -16.76 -1.15
N THR A 125 12.93 -16.14 -1.07
CA THR A 125 13.10 -14.88 -0.35
C THR A 125 12.67 -13.74 -1.26
N LEU A 126 11.62 -13.02 -0.87
CA LEU A 126 11.07 -11.93 -1.66
C LEU A 126 11.56 -10.58 -1.09
N SER A 127 12.20 -9.77 -1.93
CA SER A 127 12.60 -8.41 -1.55
C SER A 127 11.45 -7.42 -1.80
N VAL A 128 10.87 -6.88 -0.72
CA VAL A 128 9.77 -5.91 -0.77
C VAL A 128 10.24 -4.51 -0.38
N ARG A 129 9.68 -3.50 -1.04
CA ARG A 129 9.85 -2.09 -0.62
C ARG A 129 8.83 -1.77 0.47
N ARG A 130 9.30 -1.32 1.64
CA ARG A 130 8.50 -0.99 2.84
C ARG A 130 7.44 0.09 2.60
N THR A 131 7.63 0.94 1.60
CA THR A 131 6.66 1.96 1.20
C THR A 131 5.52 1.42 0.34
N ARG A 132 5.55 0.13 -0.02
CA ARG A 132 4.57 -0.49 -0.93
C ARG A 132 3.77 -1.60 -0.27
N VAL A 133 4.23 -2.08 0.88
CA VAL A 133 3.66 -3.22 1.59
C VAL A 133 3.44 -2.86 3.05
N PHE A 134 2.43 -3.46 3.66
CA PHE A 134 2.18 -3.32 5.09
C PHE A 134 2.75 -4.56 5.78
N LEU A 135 3.79 -4.34 6.59
CA LEU A 135 4.36 -5.35 7.46
C LEU A 135 4.06 -4.96 8.89
N ILE A 136 3.32 -5.80 9.61
CA ILE A 136 2.88 -5.54 10.97
C ILE A 136 3.56 -6.56 11.88
N PRO A 137 4.24 -6.14 12.96
CA PRO A 137 4.81 -7.09 13.92
C PRO A 137 3.73 -7.98 14.53
N PHE A 138 4.11 -9.20 14.92
CA PHE A 138 3.28 -10.05 15.77
C PHE A 138 3.03 -9.40 17.14
#